data_AF-A0A5J5EQP7-F1
#
_entry.id   AF-A0A5J5EQP7-F1
#
_cell.length_a   1.000
_cell.length_b   1.000
_cell.length_c   1.000
_cell.angle_alpha   90.00
_cell.angle_beta   90.00
_cell.angle_gamma   90.00
#
_symmetry.space_group_name_H-M   'P 1'
#
loop_
_entity.id
_entity.type
_entity.pdbx_description
1 polymer ?
#
loop_
_entity_poly.entity_id
_entity_poly.type
_entity_poly.pdbx_seq_one_letter_code
_entity_poly.pdbx_strand_id
1 'polypeptide(L)'
;MPFRRLPNVNTGSGQRASNSAATANQRTPNTSGQRPSAPPPNRPLLPDRLPVCQNFFSTRFVFAASTLSYHIPSRRLLIIHDTQHPGTYLLPRGRKDVGETIETCAIRETLEEGGYRVELLRGYWKTRQPSGLPATARDRAWPEPHSEPFFLSIAPQLMSLRRGGIGTYLSHFFLAQIPEPALREPDYGAHFVGKHELGYDGMLVPVEQAVGLLSGGRLLMRDQRLLWKENSRPFEIDELEGADDHVVWAVLAILGWQEVLRVKSVEREIAEYQQRREGDDQGEQRASSV
;
A
#
# COMPACT_ATOMS: atom_id res chain seq x y z
N MET A 1 -40.31 -18.83 22.23
CA MET A 1 -39.38 -18.62 23.36
C MET A 1 -38.99 -17.14 23.42
N PRO A 2 -39.62 -16.29 24.26
CA PRO A 2 -39.28 -14.87 24.32
C PRO A 2 -38.15 -14.64 25.34
N PHE A 3 -37.05 -14.00 24.89
CA PHE A 3 -35.96 -13.60 25.77
C PHE A 3 -36.28 -12.27 26.47
N ARG A 4 -36.18 -12.31 27.80
CA ARG A 4 -36.36 -11.21 28.76
C ARG A 4 -35.32 -10.09 28.56
N ARG A 5 -35.78 -8.84 28.65
CA ARG A 5 -34.95 -7.66 28.97
C ARG A 5 -34.46 -7.75 30.42
N LEU A 6 -33.23 -7.29 30.67
CA LEU A 6 -32.75 -6.90 32.01
C LEU A 6 -32.40 -5.40 32.01
N PRO A 7 -32.49 -4.72 33.18
CA PRO A 7 -32.58 -3.27 33.28
C PRO A 7 -31.24 -2.56 33.56
N ASN A 8 -31.24 -1.27 33.25
CA ASN A 8 -30.23 -0.26 33.63
C ASN A 8 -30.06 -0.18 35.15
N VAL A 9 -28.81 -0.10 35.60
CA VAL A 9 -28.46 0.36 36.96
C VAL A 9 -27.64 1.64 36.81
N ASN A 10 -28.21 2.72 37.31
CA ASN A 10 -27.57 4.01 37.51
C ASN A 10 -27.68 4.35 39.00
N THR A 11 -26.54 4.45 39.68
CA THR A 11 -26.37 4.91 41.07
C THR A 11 -24.92 5.36 41.17
N GLY A 12 -24.51 6.49 41.70
CA GLY A 12 -25.18 7.52 42.48
C GLY A 12 -24.09 8.48 42.98
N SER A 13 -24.50 9.70 43.25
CA SER A 13 -23.77 10.85 43.76
C SER A 13 -23.20 10.71 45.18
N GLY A 14 -22.16 11.50 45.47
CA GLY A 14 -21.71 11.92 46.80
C GLY A 14 -20.18 11.91 46.90
N GLN A 15 -19.47 12.80 47.59
CA GLN A 15 -19.80 13.92 48.46
C GLN A 15 -18.51 14.76 48.63
N ARG A 16 -18.68 16.07 48.90
CA ARG A 16 -17.64 16.98 49.39
C ARG A 16 -17.09 16.53 50.75
N ALA A 17 -15.79 16.74 50.98
CA ALA A 17 -15.28 17.15 52.28
C ALA A 17 -13.95 17.91 52.12
N SER A 18 -13.85 18.98 52.89
CA SER A 18 -12.80 20.00 52.93
C SER A 18 -11.95 19.87 54.20
N ASN A 19 -10.75 20.46 54.13
CA ASN A 19 -9.99 21.12 55.20
C ASN A 19 -9.15 20.27 56.19
N SER A 20 -7.83 20.48 56.12
CA SER A 20 -7.04 21.29 57.08
C SER A 20 -5.71 20.68 57.58
N ALA A 21 -4.79 21.62 57.83
CA ALA A 21 -3.66 21.58 58.77
C ALA A 21 -2.29 21.09 58.27
N ALA A 22 -1.52 22.06 57.77
CA ALA A 22 -0.21 22.49 58.25
C ALA A 22 0.67 21.49 59.05
N THR A 23 1.87 21.24 58.54
CA THR A 23 3.07 21.20 59.39
C THR A 23 4.26 21.73 58.60
N ALA A 24 4.82 22.83 59.10
CA ALA A 24 6.05 23.43 58.64
C ALA A 24 7.23 22.50 58.89
N ASN A 25 8.10 22.33 57.91
CA ASN A 25 9.47 21.92 58.19
C ASN A 25 10.44 22.64 57.24
N GLN A 26 11.20 23.52 57.86
CA GLN A 26 12.27 24.31 57.26
C GLN A 26 13.36 23.36 56.74
N ARG A 27 13.71 23.49 55.46
CA ARG A 27 14.98 22.98 54.92
C ARG A 27 15.71 24.10 54.21
N THR A 28 16.98 24.15 54.53
CA THR A 28 18.00 25.14 54.19
C THR A 28 18.26 25.23 52.68
N PRO A 29 18.66 26.41 52.17
CA PRO A 29 19.05 26.58 50.78
C PRO A 29 20.49 26.09 50.60
N ASN A 30 20.67 24.89 50.03
CA ASN A 30 21.98 24.43 49.59
C ASN A 30 22.17 24.84 48.12
N THR A 31 22.68 26.05 47.94
CA THR A 31 23.17 26.63 46.69
C THR A 31 24.41 25.87 46.23
N SER A 32 24.22 24.79 45.48
CA SER A 32 25.24 24.26 44.58
C SER A 32 24.72 24.43 43.15
N GLY A 33 25.45 25.19 42.34
CA GLY A 33 25.07 25.59 40.99
C GLY A 33 24.99 24.41 40.04
N GLN A 34 23.89 23.67 40.09
CA GLN A 34 23.48 22.78 38.99
C GLN A 34 23.03 23.66 37.83
N ARG A 35 23.89 23.72 36.81
CA ARG A 35 23.55 24.22 35.47
C ARG A 35 22.22 23.55 35.07
N PRO A 36 21.18 24.29 34.68
CA PRO A 36 19.92 23.69 34.25
C PRO A 36 20.24 22.69 33.14
N SER A 37 19.97 21.42 33.38
CA SER A 37 20.11 20.39 32.36
C SER A 37 19.24 20.80 31.19
N ALA A 38 19.81 20.74 29.98
CA ALA A 38 19.04 20.96 28.76
C ALA A 38 17.79 20.08 28.83
N PRO A 39 16.60 20.62 28.46
CA PRO A 39 15.39 19.81 28.46
C PRO A 39 15.66 18.56 27.64
N PRO A 40 15.22 17.38 28.11
CA PRO A 40 15.45 16.14 27.39
C PRO A 40 14.95 16.34 25.95
N PRO A 41 15.70 15.86 24.93
CA PRO A 41 15.31 16.01 23.53
C PRO A 41 13.87 15.56 23.39
N ASN A 42 13.02 16.41 22.77
CA ASN A 42 11.58 16.23 22.58
C ASN A 42 11.28 14.75 22.34
N ARG A 43 10.83 14.05 23.40
CA ARG A 43 10.33 12.69 23.25
C ARG A 43 9.14 12.81 22.30
N PRO A 44 9.11 12.10 21.17
CA PRO A 44 7.95 12.13 20.30
C PRO A 44 6.73 11.86 21.16
N LEU A 45 5.78 12.81 21.18
CA LEU A 45 4.53 12.60 21.90
C LEU A 45 3.92 11.35 21.28
N LEU A 46 3.76 10.30 22.07
CA LEU A 46 2.94 9.18 21.66
C LEU A 46 1.57 9.78 21.30
N PRO A 47 0.97 9.41 20.16
CA PRO A 47 -0.36 9.90 19.83
C PRO A 47 -1.26 9.64 21.03
N ASP A 48 -2.10 10.61 21.39
CA ASP A 48 -2.97 10.58 22.59
C ASP A 48 -3.82 9.31 22.69
N ARG A 49 -3.97 8.58 21.57
CA ARG A 49 -4.52 7.24 21.50
C ARG A 49 -3.64 6.37 20.62
N LEU A 50 -2.99 5.37 21.23
CA LEU A 50 -2.43 4.26 20.45
C LEU A 50 -3.59 3.55 19.72
N PRO A 51 -3.39 3.12 18.46
CA PRO A 51 -4.38 2.32 17.77
C PRO A 51 -4.71 1.08 18.61
N VAL A 52 -5.98 0.90 18.93
CA VAL A 52 -6.46 -0.26 19.68
C VAL A 52 -6.40 -1.48 18.77
N CYS A 53 -5.88 -2.61 19.26
CA CYS A 53 -5.95 -3.87 18.55
C CYS A 53 -7.41 -4.21 18.23
N GLN A 54 -7.75 -4.27 16.94
CA GLN A 54 -9.07 -4.70 16.48
C GLN A 54 -9.00 -6.16 16.06
N ASN A 55 -9.93 -6.98 16.54
CA ASN A 55 -10.02 -8.40 16.23
C ASN A 55 -11.29 -8.65 15.42
N PHE A 56 -11.15 -9.38 14.31
CA PHE A 56 -12.26 -9.70 13.42
C PHE A 56 -12.36 -11.21 13.24
N PHE A 57 -13.57 -11.76 13.33
CA PHE A 57 -13.85 -13.12 12.86
C PHE A 57 -13.76 -13.17 11.33
N SER A 58 -13.44 -14.34 10.76
CA SER A 58 -13.39 -14.55 9.29
C SER A 58 -14.68 -14.19 8.56
N THR A 59 -15.82 -14.20 9.25
CA THR A 59 -17.12 -13.77 8.70
C THR A 59 -17.27 -12.24 8.63
N ARG A 60 -16.31 -11.48 9.13
CA ARG A 60 -16.34 -10.02 9.26
C ARG A 60 -15.29 -9.32 8.41
N PHE A 61 -14.50 -10.06 7.64
CA PHE A 61 -13.58 -9.45 6.69
C PHE A 61 -13.53 -10.21 5.36
N VAL A 62 -13.08 -9.53 4.32
CA VAL A 62 -12.81 -10.09 3.00
C VAL A 62 -11.42 -9.65 2.58
N PHE A 63 -10.66 -10.59 2.05
CA PHE A 63 -9.42 -10.28 1.35
C PHE A 63 -9.70 -9.97 -0.11
N ALA A 64 -9.04 -8.94 -0.60
CA ALA A 64 -9.05 -8.51 -1.98
C ALA A 64 -7.63 -8.22 -2.44
N ALA A 65 -7.42 -8.33 -3.73
CA ALA A 65 -6.14 -8.04 -4.34
C ALA A 65 -6.31 -7.21 -5.62
N SER A 66 -5.31 -6.40 -5.91
CA SER A 66 -5.23 -5.53 -7.06
C SER A 66 -3.79 -5.50 -7.57
N THR A 67 -3.63 -5.19 -8.85
CA THR A 67 -2.31 -4.91 -9.42
C THR A 67 -2.24 -3.50 -9.95
N LEU A 68 -1.08 -2.88 -9.77
CA LEU A 68 -0.62 -1.75 -10.57
C LEU A 68 0.17 -2.34 -11.74
N SER A 69 -0.53 -2.58 -12.85
CA SER A 69 -0.01 -3.34 -13.99
C SER A 69 0.56 -2.45 -15.08
N TYR A 70 1.89 -2.42 -15.18
CA TYR A 70 2.60 -1.55 -16.11
C TYR A 70 3.06 -2.31 -17.35
N HIS A 71 2.77 -1.77 -18.53
CA HIS A 71 3.54 -2.09 -19.72
C HIS A 71 4.76 -1.15 -19.77
N ILE A 72 5.88 -1.64 -19.23
CA ILE A 72 7.09 -0.87 -18.97
C ILE A 72 7.68 -0.23 -20.24
N PRO A 73 7.83 -0.97 -21.37
CA PRO A 73 8.47 -0.41 -22.58
C PRO A 73 7.70 0.80 -23.14
N SER A 74 6.38 0.74 -23.15
CA SER A 74 5.55 1.86 -23.64
C SER A 74 5.15 2.85 -22.54
N ARG A 75 5.61 2.67 -21.30
CA ARG A 75 5.27 3.50 -20.13
C ARG A 75 3.76 3.68 -19.94
N ARG A 76 3.02 2.57 -20.02
CA ARG A 76 1.56 2.57 -19.87
C ARG A 76 1.14 1.82 -18.60
N LEU A 77 0.04 2.24 -18.01
CA LEU A 77 -0.64 1.57 -16.90
C LEU A 77 -1.96 1.01 -17.42
N LEU A 78 -2.29 -0.21 -16.98
CA LEU A 78 -3.62 -0.79 -17.14
C LEU A 78 -4.58 -0.17 -16.13
N ILE A 79 -5.66 0.40 -16.63
CA ILE A 79 -6.80 0.87 -15.83
C ILE A 79 -8.09 0.27 -16.38
N ILE A 80 -9.13 0.27 -15.58
CA ILE A 80 -10.48 -0.17 -15.95
C ILE A 80 -11.36 1.05 -16.13
N HIS A 81 -12.06 1.15 -17.25
CA HIS A 81 -13.17 2.08 -17.44
C HIS A 81 -14.49 1.36 -17.16
N ASP A 82 -15.27 1.87 -16.21
CA ASP A 82 -16.62 1.38 -15.98
C ASP A 82 -17.58 2.03 -16.98
N THR A 83 -17.94 1.28 -18.02
CA THR A 83 -18.83 1.75 -19.09
C THR A 83 -20.28 1.93 -18.63
N GLN A 84 -20.67 1.36 -17.48
CA GLN A 84 -21.99 1.60 -16.88
C GLN A 84 -22.03 2.93 -16.10
N HIS A 85 -20.88 3.39 -15.62
CA HIS A 85 -20.72 4.68 -14.95
C HIS A 85 -19.67 5.54 -15.67
N PRO A 86 -20.02 6.17 -16.81
CA PRO A 86 -19.07 6.91 -17.62
C PRO A 86 -18.27 7.94 -16.81
N GLY A 87 -16.95 7.94 -17.01
CA GLY A 87 -16.03 8.81 -16.26
C GLY A 87 -15.49 8.19 -14.96
N THR A 88 -15.94 6.99 -14.60
CA THR A 88 -15.37 6.20 -13.50
C THR A 88 -14.23 5.33 -14.03
N TYR A 89 -13.05 5.54 -13.45
CA TYR A 89 -11.85 4.77 -13.74
C TYR A 89 -11.28 4.15 -12.47
N LEU A 90 -10.91 2.88 -12.56
CA LEU A 90 -10.53 2.04 -11.44
C LEU A 90 -9.20 1.31 -11.76
N LEU A 91 -8.55 0.78 -10.72
CA LEU A 91 -7.53 -0.25 -10.87
C LEU A 91 -8.21 -1.64 -10.85
N PRO A 92 -7.69 -2.63 -11.58
CA PRO A 92 -8.23 -3.99 -11.53
C PRO A 92 -8.16 -4.53 -10.11
N ARG A 93 -9.28 -4.98 -9.54
CA ARG A 93 -9.36 -5.43 -8.15
C ARG A 93 -10.61 -6.27 -7.90
N GLY A 94 -10.42 -7.47 -7.36
CA GLY A 94 -11.52 -8.25 -6.83
C GLY A 94 -11.17 -9.07 -5.60
N ARG A 95 -12.02 -10.05 -5.31
CA ARG A 95 -12.03 -10.78 -4.03
C ARG A 95 -11.26 -12.07 -4.16
N LYS A 96 -10.53 -12.42 -3.10
CA LYS A 96 -9.79 -13.68 -3.04
C LYS A 96 -10.76 -14.84 -2.86
N ASP A 97 -10.61 -15.88 -3.68
CA ASP A 97 -11.37 -17.12 -3.53
C ASP A 97 -10.88 -17.95 -2.34
N VAL A 98 -11.71 -18.86 -1.86
CA VAL A 98 -11.35 -19.77 -0.76
C VAL A 98 -10.26 -20.73 -1.25
N GLY A 99 -9.16 -20.85 -0.49
CA GLY A 99 -8.01 -21.69 -0.84
C GLY A 99 -6.99 -21.05 -1.80
N GLU A 100 -7.34 -19.95 -2.45
CA GLU A 100 -6.44 -19.20 -3.34
C GLU A 100 -5.41 -18.36 -2.55
N THR A 101 -4.20 -18.14 -3.08
CA THR A 101 -3.25 -17.17 -2.50
C THR A 101 -3.62 -15.74 -2.89
N ILE A 102 -3.14 -14.75 -2.14
CA ILE A 102 -3.49 -13.35 -2.43
C ILE A 102 -2.85 -12.85 -3.74
N GLU A 103 -1.68 -13.36 -4.08
CA GLU A 103 -0.94 -13.10 -5.33
C GLU A 103 -1.68 -13.70 -6.52
N THR A 104 -2.15 -14.93 -6.39
CA THR A 104 -2.92 -15.63 -7.43
C THR A 104 -4.21 -14.86 -7.72
N CYS A 105 -4.90 -14.40 -6.67
CA CYS A 105 -6.06 -13.53 -6.80
C CYS A 105 -5.71 -12.24 -7.55
N ALA A 106 -4.61 -11.55 -7.21
CA ALA A 106 -4.22 -10.32 -7.89
C ALA A 106 -4.05 -10.52 -9.41
N ILE A 107 -3.39 -11.61 -9.81
CA ILE A 107 -3.15 -11.97 -11.21
C ILE A 107 -4.47 -12.33 -11.91
N ARG A 108 -5.29 -13.18 -11.28
CA ARG A 108 -6.59 -13.62 -11.82
C ARG A 108 -7.51 -12.42 -12.05
N GLU A 109 -7.73 -11.59 -11.03
CA GLU A 109 -8.63 -10.42 -11.10
C GLU A 109 -8.16 -9.41 -12.16
N THR A 110 -6.84 -9.26 -12.34
CA THR A 110 -6.29 -8.41 -13.39
C THR A 110 -6.61 -8.91 -14.79
N LEU A 111 -6.52 -10.22 -15.01
CA LEU A 111 -6.89 -10.85 -16.26
C LEU A 111 -8.40 -10.72 -16.50
N GLU A 112 -9.19 -11.06 -15.49
CA GLU A 112 -10.65 -11.05 -15.48
C GLU A 112 -11.25 -9.68 -15.79
N GLU A 113 -10.76 -8.63 -15.13
CA GLU A 113 -11.28 -7.27 -15.29
C GLU A 113 -10.58 -6.50 -16.40
N GLY A 114 -9.28 -6.69 -16.62
CA GLY A 114 -8.49 -5.89 -17.56
C GLY A 114 -8.24 -6.55 -18.91
N GLY A 115 -8.23 -7.88 -18.95
CA GLY A 115 -7.97 -8.67 -20.15
C GLY A 115 -6.51 -8.81 -20.52
N TYR A 116 -5.59 -8.52 -19.60
CA TYR A 116 -4.15 -8.66 -19.83
C TYR A 116 -3.56 -9.63 -18.84
N ARG A 117 -2.69 -10.52 -19.33
CA ARG A 117 -1.84 -11.34 -18.47
C ARG A 117 -0.75 -10.48 -17.86
N VAL A 118 -0.43 -10.78 -16.61
CA VAL A 118 0.54 -10.02 -15.83
C VAL A 118 1.43 -10.94 -15.02
N GLU A 119 2.62 -10.46 -14.73
CA GLU A 119 3.57 -11.09 -13.81
C GLU A 119 3.83 -10.12 -12.67
N LEU A 120 3.78 -10.60 -11.42
CA LEU A 120 4.15 -9.75 -10.29
C LEU A 120 5.62 -9.37 -10.40
N LEU A 121 5.89 -8.07 -10.27
CA LEU A 121 7.25 -7.58 -10.22
C LEU A 121 7.87 -8.00 -8.88
N ARG A 122 9.10 -8.50 -8.95
CA ARG A 122 9.93 -8.69 -7.77
C ARG A 122 10.85 -7.49 -7.65
N GLY A 123 10.74 -6.75 -6.56
CA GLY A 123 11.53 -5.55 -6.35
C GLY A 123 12.13 -5.47 -4.97
N TYR A 124 12.73 -4.32 -4.71
CA TYR A 124 13.55 -4.06 -3.54
C TYR A 124 12.94 -2.96 -2.67
N TRP A 125 11.61 -2.79 -2.69
CA TRP A 125 10.95 -1.76 -1.89
C TRP A 125 11.01 -2.13 -0.42
N LYS A 126 11.02 -1.12 0.44
CA LYS A 126 11.15 -1.36 1.88
C LYS A 126 9.89 -2.06 2.38
N THR A 127 10.07 -3.22 2.98
CA THR A 127 9.02 -3.96 3.70
C THR A 127 9.40 -4.11 5.17
N ARG A 128 8.39 -4.24 6.02
CA ARG A 128 8.56 -4.57 7.44
C ARG A 128 8.53 -6.08 7.70
N GLN A 129 8.31 -6.89 6.67
CA GLN A 129 8.35 -8.33 6.81
C GLN A 129 9.77 -8.82 7.11
N PRO A 130 9.93 -9.82 7.99
CA PRO A 130 11.24 -10.43 8.24
C PRO A 130 11.71 -11.16 6.96
N SER A 131 12.99 -11.02 6.61
CA SER A 131 13.54 -11.59 5.38
C SER A 131 13.69 -13.12 5.39
N GLY A 132 13.41 -13.80 6.51
CA GLY A 132 13.67 -15.24 6.68
C GLY A 132 15.16 -15.64 6.66
N LEU A 133 16.05 -14.77 6.17
CA LEU A 133 17.48 -15.01 6.09
C LEU A 133 18.16 -14.95 7.48
N PRO A 134 19.21 -15.76 7.70
CA PRO A 134 20.06 -15.66 8.89
C PRO A 134 20.57 -14.23 9.07
N ALA A 135 20.77 -13.81 10.33
CA ALA A 135 21.30 -12.47 10.63
C ALA A 135 22.64 -12.19 9.92
N THR A 136 23.47 -13.22 9.72
CA THR A 136 24.76 -13.15 9.02
C THR A 136 24.64 -12.88 7.52
N ALA A 137 23.47 -13.11 6.91
CA ALA A 137 23.21 -12.84 5.50
C ALA A 137 22.60 -11.44 5.28
N ARG A 138 22.42 -10.63 6.34
CA ARG A 138 21.88 -9.26 6.25
C ARG A 138 22.87 -8.26 5.65
N ASP A 139 24.17 -8.58 5.68
CA ASP A 139 25.24 -7.73 5.14
C ASP A 139 25.48 -7.92 3.63
N ARG A 140 24.56 -8.61 2.93
CA ARG A 140 24.65 -8.70 1.46
C ARG A 140 24.58 -7.30 0.86
N ALA A 141 25.38 -7.08 -0.19
CA ALA A 141 25.41 -5.81 -0.92
C ALA A 141 24.03 -5.43 -1.53
N TRP A 142 23.17 -6.42 -1.79
CA TRP A 142 21.83 -6.22 -2.33
C TRP A 142 20.79 -7.03 -1.53
N PRO A 143 19.65 -6.42 -1.16
CA PRO A 143 18.55 -7.15 -0.55
C PRO A 143 17.97 -8.17 -1.55
N GLU A 144 17.41 -9.28 -1.06
CA GLU A 144 16.70 -10.22 -1.94
C GLU A 144 15.41 -9.58 -2.47
N PRO A 145 15.12 -9.67 -3.78
CA PRO A 145 13.91 -9.09 -4.33
C PRO A 145 12.68 -9.89 -3.90
N HIS A 146 11.57 -9.22 -3.64
CA HIS A 146 10.32 -9.83 -3.19
C HIS A 146 9.11 -9.24 -3.92
N SER A 147 7.97 -9.94 -3.81
CA SER A 147 6.68 -9.53 -4.37
C SER A 147 5.66 -9.21 -3.28
N GLU A 148 6.11 -8.82 -2.08
CA GLU A 148 5.22 -8.34 -1.01
C GLU A 148 4.31 -7.20 -1.50
N PRO A 149 3.07 -7.08 -0.98
CA PRO A 149 2.18 -5.98 -1.33
C PRO A 149 2.89 -4.62 -1.19
N PHE A 150 2.80 -3.82 -2.25
CA PHE A 150 3.34 -2.46 -2.29
C PHE A 150 2.51 -1.51 -1.43
N PHE A 151 1.20 -1.74 -1.37
CA PHE A 151 0.28 -0.97 -0.56
C PHE A 151 -0.85 -1.86 -0.03
N LEU A 152 -1.42 -1.48 1.11
CA LEU A 152 -2.56 -2.16 1.71
C LEU A 152 -3.61 -1.11 2.10
N SER A 153 -4.86 -1.31 1.66
CA SER A 153 -5.99 -0.49 2.10
C SER A 153 -6.95 -1.31 2.96
N ILE A 154 -7.54 -0.62 3.95
CA ILE A 154 -8.58 -1.17 4.82
C ILE A 154 -9.80 -0.26 4.68
N ALA A 155 -10.91 -0.80 4.19
CA ALA A 155 -12.14 -0.05 3.98
C ALA A 155 -13.34 -0.76 4.63
N PRO A 156 -14.39 -0.02 5.04
CA PRO A 156 -15.63 -0.65 5.48
C PRO A 156 -16.33 -1.34 4.30
N GLN A 157 -16.76 -2.58 4.50
CA GLN A 157 -17.59 -3.31 3.54
C GLN A 157 -19.03 -3.33 4.04
N LEU A 158 -19.93 -2.66 3.31
CA LEU A 158 -21.37 -2.76 3.57
C LEU A 158 -21.83 -4.18 3.22
N MET A 159 -22.16 -4.98 4.23
CA MET A 159 -22.79 -6.28 4.02
C MET A 159 -24.32 -6.11 4.02
N SER A 160 -25.02 -7.00 3.30
CA SER A 160 -26.49 -7.05 3.32
C SER A 160 -27.02 -7.03 4.76
N LEU A 161 -28.16 -6.35 4.99
CA LEU A 161 -28.87 -6.33 6.28
C LEU A 161 -29.10 -7.74 6.86
N ARG A 162 -29.27 -8.76 6.00
CA ARG A 162 -29.43 -10.17 6.42
C ARG A 162 -28.16 -10.81 7.00
N ARG A 163 -26.98 -10.26 6.68
CA ARG A 163 -25.67 -10.68 7.21
C ARG A 163 -25.21 -9.82 8.41
N GLY A 164 -26.03 -8.86 8.85
CA GLY A 164 -25.95 -8.31 10.20
C GLY A 164 -24.74 -7.43 10.51
N GLY A 165 -24.25 -6.61 9.56
CA GLY A 165 -23.36 -5.51 9.91
C GLY A 165 -22.45 -4.99 8.81
N ILE A 166 -21.45 -4.21 9.23
CA ILE A 166 -20.35 -3.72 8.41
C ILE A 166 -19.19 -4.72 8.60
N GLY A 167 -18.61 -5.19 7.50
CA GLY A 167 -17.37 -5.97 7.48
C GLY A 167 -16.17 -5.09 7.13
N THR A 168 -15.00 -5.72 7.04
CA THR A 168 -13.74 -5.06 6.67
C THR A 168 -13.23 -5.59 5.34
N TYR A 169 -12.93 -4.70 4.41
CA TYR A 169 -12.35 -5.03 3.11
C TYR A 169 -10.84 -4.73 3.14
N LEU A 170 -10.00 -5.76 3.07
CA LEU A 170 -8.55 -5.62 3.07
C LEU A 170 -8.02 -5.82 1.64
N SER A 171 -7.62 -4.74 0.99
CA SER A 171 -7.11 -4.78 -0.39
C SER A 171 -5.59 -4.72 -0.40
N HIS A 172 -4.96 -5.71 -1.03
CA HIS A 172 -3.53 -5.78 -1.24
C HIS A 172 -3.21 -5.33 -2.66
N PHE A 173 -2.31 -4.35 -2.82
CA PHE A 173 -1.91 -3.83 -4.11
C PHE A 173 -0.49 -4.30 -4.42
N PHE A 174 -0.32 -4.99 -5.54
CA PHE A 174 0.97 -5.49 -6.01
C PHE A 174 1.45 -4.67 -7.21
N LEU A 175 2.78 -4.56 -7.37
CA LEU A 175 3.35 -4.08 -8.63
C LEU A 175 3.41 -5.26 -9.61
N ALA A 176 3.00 -5.04 -10.84
CA ALA A 176 3.02 -6.05 -11.88
C ALA A 176 3.48 -5.47 -13.21
N GLN A 177 4.01 -6.35 -14.06
CA GLN A 177 4.36 -6.04 -15.43
C GLN A 177 3.44 -6.80 -16.39
N ILE A 178 3.10 -6.14 -17.50
CA ILE A 178 2.53 -6.79 -18.67
C ILE A 178 3.70 -7.16 -19.58
N PRO A 179 3.94 -8.46 -19.85
CA PRO A 179 5.04 -8.89 -20.69
C PRO A 179 4.84 -8.45 -22.16
N GLU A 180 5.93 -8.43 -22.93
CA GLU A 180 5.84 -8.23 -24.38
C GLU A 180 5.56 -9.55 -25.10
N PRO A 181 4.71 -9.55 -26.14
CA PRO A 181 3.87 -8.43 -26.58
C PRO A 181 2.68 -8.20 -25.62
N ALA A 182 2.31 -6.93 -25.39
CA ALA A 182 1.16 -6.55 -24.57
C ALA A 182 -0.18 -6.84 -25.26
N LEU A 183 -0.47 -8.14 -25.44
CA LEU A 183 -1.68 -8.62 -26.07
C LEU A 183 -2.80 -8.74 -25.05
N ARG A 184 -3.93 -8.15 -25.40
CA ARG A 184 -5.19 -8.42 -24.71
C ARG A 184 -5.65 -9.84 -25.07
N GLU A 185 -6.26 -10.53 -24.12
CA GLU A 185 -6.80 -11.87 -24.37
C GLU A 185 -7.77 -11.85 -25.56
N PRO A 186 -7.63 -12.76 -26.55
CA PRO A 186 -8.39 -12.71 -27.80
C PRO A 186 -9.91 -12.81 -27.60
N ASP A 187 -10.35 -13.49 -26.56
CA ASP A 187 -11.75 -13.69 -26.17
C ASP A 187 -12.25 -12.66 -25.17
N TYR A 188 -11.43 -11.64 -24.85
CA TYR A 188 -11.83 -10.59 -23.93
C TYR A 188 -13.01 -9.77 -24.49
N GLY A 189 -14.12 -9.72 -23.74
CA GLY A 189 -15.36 -9.11 -24.19
C GLY A 189 -16.58 -9.63 -23.42
N ALA A 190 -17.74 -9.67 -24.09
CA ALA A 190 -19.01 -10.08 -23.47
C ALA A 190 -19.05 -11.56 -23.05
N HIS A 191 -18.16 -12.39 -23.60
CA HIS A 191 -18.10 -13.83 -23.35
C HIS A 191 -16.88 -14.24 -22.53
N PHE A 192 -16.07 -13.29 -22.09
CA PHE A 192 -14.85 -13.57 -21.35
C PHE A 192 -15.20 -14.16 -19.99
N VAL A 193 -14.77 -15.40 -19.76
CA VAL A 193 -15.00 -16.11 -18.51
C VAL A 193 -14.25 -15.38 -17.39
N GLY A 194 -14.98 -15.03 -16.33
CA GLY A 194 -14.42 -14.29 -15.20
C GLY A 194 -14.55 -12.77 -15.32
N LYS A 195 -15.17 -12.22 -16.37
CA LYS A 195 -15.65 -10.83 -16.35
C LYS A 195 -16.72 -10.67 -15.26
N HIS A 196 -16.28 -10.37 -14.04
CA HIS A 196 -17.15 -10.30 -12.86
C HIS A 196 -18.15 -9.15 -12.92
N GLU A 197 -17.94 -8.17 -13.82
CA GLU A 197 -18.85 -7.05 -14.03
C GLU A 197 -19.09 -6.82 -15.53
N LEU A 198 -20.33 -7.07 -15.98
CA LEU A 198 -20.83 -6.55 -17.26
C LEU A 198 -20.61 -5.04 -17.25
N GLY A 199 -19.73 -4.52 -18.10
CA GLY A 199 -19.48 -3.08 -18.18
C GLY A 199 -18.04 -2.64 -17.99
N TYR A 200 -17.12 -3.52 -17.61
CA TYR A 200 -15.71 -3.12 -17.52
C TYR A 200 -14.98 -3.21 -18.86
N ASP A 201 -14.15 -2.20 -19.15
CA ASP A 201 -13.23 -2.16 -20.28
C ASP A 201 -11.82 -1.79 -19.82
N GLY A 202 -10.92 -2.77 -19.83
CA GLY A 202 -9.49 -2.57 -19.57
C GLY A 202 -8.77 -1.77 -20.67
N MET A 203 -8.04 -0.73 -20.26
CA MET A 203 -7.33 0.20 -21.15
C MET A 203 -5.87 0.35 -20.73
N LEU A 204 -4.95 0.31 -21.71
CA LEU A 204 -3.55 0.69 -21.51
C LEU A 204 -3.36 2.16 -21.89
N VAL A 205 -3.12 3.00 -20.89
CA VAL A 205 -2.93 4.45 -21.07
C VAL A 205 -1.57 4.89 -20.56
N PRO A 206 -0.94 5.95 -21.10
CA PRO A 206 0.26 6.54 -20.52
C PRO A 206 0.08 6.81 -19.03
N VAL A 207 1.11 6.57 -18.21
CA VAL A 207 1.04 6.72 -16.75
C VAL A 207 0.55 8.12 -16.35
N GLU A 208 1.03 9.15 -17.04
CA GLU A 208 0.64 10.55 -16.82
C GLU A 208 -0.87 10.76 -17.06
N GLN A 209 -1.43 10.11 -18.08
CA GLN A 209 -2.86 10.15 -18.39
C GLN A 209 -3.66 9.37 -17.35
N ALA A 210 -3.17 8.21 -16.90
CA ALA A 210 -3.84 7.37 -15.90
C ALA A 210 -4.11 8.14 -14.61
N VAL A 211 -3.18 8.97 -14.16
CA VAL A 211 -3.30 9.80 -12.95
C VAL A 211 -4.48 10.77 -13.06
N GLY A 212 -4.62 11.40 -14.22
CA GLY A 212 -5.76 12.28 -14.50
C GLY A 212 -7.08 11.50 -14.50
N LEU A 213 -7.12 10.33 -15.12
CA LEU A 213 -8.33 9.51 -15.20
C LEU A 213 -8.75 8.94 -13.83
N LEU A 214 -7.83 8.31 -13.11
CA LEU A 214 -8.07 7.69 -11.80
C LEU A 214 -8.51 8.72 -10.74
N SER A 215 -7.96 9.94 -10.77
CA SER A 215 -8.32 10.99 -9.83
C SER A 215 -9.63 11.74 -10.17
N GLY A 216 -10.31 11.38 -11.26
CA GLY A 216 -11.45 12.15 -11.77
C GLY A 216 -11.04 13.55 -12.25
N GLY A 217 -9.81 13.70 -12.74
CA GLY A 217 -9.25 14.95 -13.25
C GLY A 217 -8.74 15.91 -12.18
N ARG A 218 -8.66 15.50 -10.91
CA ARG A 218 -8.22 16.37 -9.80
C ARG A 218 -6.71 16.47 -9.66
N LEU A 219 -5.99 15.43 -10.07
CA LEU A 219 -4.53 15.39 -10.06
C LEU A 219 -3.98 15.38 -11.48
N LEU A 220 -2.77 15.92 -11.62
CA LEU A 220 -1.96 15.82 -12.82
C LEU A 220 -0.54 15.43 -12.47
N MET A 221 0.12 14.73 -13.39
CA MET A 221 1.52 14.36 -13.28
C MET A 221 2.36 15.31 -14.13
N ARG A 222 3.38 15.93 -13.55
CA ARG A 222 4.38 16.72 -14.27
C ARG A 222 5.76 16.42 -13.73
N ASP A 223 6.71 16.07 -14.59
CA ASP A 223 8.09 15.78 -14.20
C ASP A 223 8.18 14.75 -13.05
N GLN A 224 7.35 13.71 -13.12
CA GLN A 224 7.21 12.66 -12.09
C GLN A 224 6.71 13.14 -10.72
N ARG A 225 6.13 14.34 -10.65
CA ARG A 225 5.50 14.90 -9.45
C ARG A 225 4.00 14.98 -9.63
N LEU A 226 3.28 14.75 -8.53
CA LEU A 226 1.85 14.96 -8.43
C LEU A 226 1.55 16.42 -8.11
N LEU A 227 0.64 17.01 -8.88
CA LEU A 227 0.14 18.36 -8.65
C LEU A 227 -1.38 18.32 -8.59
N TRP A 228 -1.97 19.10 -7.68
CA TRP A 228 -3.40 19.40 -7.71
C TRP A 228 -3.71 20.26 -8.92
N LYS A 229 -4.70 19.85 -9.72
CA LYS A 229 -5.03 20.55 -10.98
C LYS A 229 -5.57 21.96 -10.73
N GLU A 230 -6.34 22.16 -9.67
CA GLU A 230 -7.02 23.43 -9.39
C GLU A 230 -6.05 24.60 -9.18
N ASN A 231 -4.92 24.36 -8.51
CA ASN A 231 -3.97 25.41 -8.10
C ASN A 231 -2.52 25.10 -8.48
N SER A 232 -2.27 23.98 -9.18
CA SER A 232 -0.93 23.51 -9.57
C SER A 232 0.04 23.32 -8.40
N ARG A 233 -0.45 23.20 -7.17
CA ARG A 233 0.41 22.97 -6.00
C ARG A 233 0.84 21.49 -5.94
N PRO A 234 2.05 21.19 -5.43
CA PRO A 234 2.44 19.81 -5.13
C PRO A 234 1.43 19.10 -4.23
N PHE A 235 1.16 17.83 -4.54
CA PHE A 235 0.46 16.92 -3.64
C PHE A 235 1.47 16.36 -2.64
N GLU A 236 1.18 16.49 -1.36
CA GLU A 236 1.99 15.92 -0.28
C GLU A 236 1.39 14.57 0.17
N ILE A 237 2.25 13.61 0.50
CA ILE A 237 1.80 12.24 0.84
C ILE A 237 0.92 12.19 2.10
N ASP A 238 1.09 13.14 3.02
CA ASP A 238 0.27 13.26 4.22
C ASP A 238 -1.19 13.60 3.88
N GLU A 239 -1.45 14.18 2.71
CA GLU A 239 -2.81 14.44 2.20
C GLU A 239 -3.54 13.16 1.75
N LEU A 240 -2.85 12.01 1.71
CA LEU A 240 -3.47 10.72 1.45
C LEU A 240 -4.39 10.30 2.61
N GLU A 241 -4.13 10.79 3.83
CA GLU A 241 -4.99 10.54 4.98
C GLU A 241 -6.33 11.27 4.80
N GLY A 242 -7.41 10.50 4.65
CA GLY A 242 -8.75 11.04 4.41
C GLY A 242 -9.06 11.36 2.94
N ALA A 243 -8.13 11.11 2.03
CA ALA A 243 -8.41 11.13 0.59
C ALA A 243 -9.40 10.01 0.21
N ASP A 244 -10.22 10.27 -0.81
CA ASP A 244 -11.06 9.22 -1.39
C ASP A 244 -10.26 8.26 -2.28
N ASP A 245 -10.88 7.11 -2.59
CA ASP A 245 -10.26 6.02 -3.36
C ASP A 245 -9.67 6.48 -4.71
N HIS A 246 -10.30 7.44 -5.39
CA HIS A 246 -9.85 7.94 -6.69
C HIS A 246 -8.51 8.68 -6.58
N VAL A 247 -8.36 9.55 -5.57
CA VAL A 247 -7.08 10.21 -5.29
C VAL A 247 -6.04 9.19 -4.87
N VAL A 248 -6.41 8.23 -4.01
CA VAL A 248 -5.50 7.18 -3.55
C VAL A 248 -4.96 6.38 -4.73
N TRP A 249 -5.80 5.92 -5.65
CA TRP A 249 -5.36 5.14 -6.81
C TRP A 249 -4.45 5.92 -7.75
N ALA A 250 -4.73 7.21 -7.97
CA ALA A 250 -3.86 8.07 -8.77
C ALA A 250 -2.48 8.27 -8.12
N VAL A 251 -2.42 8.38 -6.79
CA VAL A 251 -1.17 8.45 -6.04
C VAL A 251 -0.40 7.13 -6.16
N LEU A 252 -1.08 5.99 -5.98
CA LEU A 252 -0.48 4.66 -6.12
C LEU A 252 0.07 4.40 -7.53
N ALA A 253 -0.59 4.88 -8.58
CA ALA A 253 -0.11 4.78 -9.96
C ALA A 253 1.27 5.44 -10.17
N ILE A 254 1.54 6.57 -9.50
CA ILE A 254 2.85 7.23 -9.64
C ILE A 254 3.89 6.62 -8.72
N LEU A 255 3.54 6.38 -7.46
CA LEU A 255 4.48 5.78 -6.52
C LEU A 255 4.92 4.39 -7.00
N GLY A 256 3.98 3.60 -7.53
CA GLY A 256 4.29 2.32 -8.15
C GLY A 256 5.18 2.47 -9.38
N TRP A 257 4.91 3.43 -10.27
CA TRP A 257 5.76 3.69 -11.43
C TRP A 257 7.20 4.09 -11.05
N GLN A 258 7.36 4.94 -10.02
CA GLN A 258 8.67 5.31 -9.50
C GLN A 258 9.44 4.09 -8.97
N GLU A 259 8.75 3.18 -8.27
CA GLU A 259 9.35 1.93 -7.81
C GLU A 259 9.72 1.00 -8.97
N VAL A 260 8.89 0.90 -10.02
CA VAL A 260 9.25 0.14 -11.23
C VAL A 260 10.53 0.69 -11.85
N LEU A 261 10.66 2.01 -11.99
CA LEU A 261 11.88 2.63 -12.52
C LEU A 261 13.11 2.33 -11.64
N ARG A 262 12.94 2.35 -10.32
CA ARG A 262 14.01 2.02 -9.37
C ARG A 262 14.44 0.55 -9.50
N VAL A 263 13.48 -0.38 -9.61
CA VAL A 263 13.77 -1.80 -9.84
C VAL A 263 14.59 -1.99 -11.11
N LYS A 264 14.19 -1.35 -12.22
CA LYS A 264 14.94 -1.43 -13.49
C LYS A 264 16.34 -0.80 -13.43
N SER A 265 16.54 0.23 -12.61
CA SER A 265 17.87 0.79 -12.34
C SER A 265 18.75 -0.22 -11.60
N VAL A 266 18.24 -0.81 -10.51
CA VAL A 266 18.97 -1.78 -9.70
C VAL A 266 19.31 -3.05 -10.49
N GLU A 267 18.37 -3.57 -11.30
CA GLU A 267 18.64 -4.71 -12.19
C GLU A 267 19.80 -4.43 -13.14
N ARG A 268 19.90 -3.20 -13.68
CA ARG A 268 21.01 -2.79 -14.54
C ARG A 268 22.33 -2.71 -13.79
N GLU A 269 22.33 -2.11 -12.60
CA GLU A 269 23.53 -2.01 -11.74
C GLU A 269 24.07 -3.39 -11.35
N ILE A 270 23.19 -4.33 -11.03
CA ILE A 270 23.54 -5.73 -10.74
C ILE A 270 24.15 -6.40 -11.97
N ALA A 271 23.54 -6.24 -13.16
CA ALA A 271 24.06 -6.81 -14.39
C ALA A 271 25.45 -6.26 -14.75
N GLU A 272 25.66 -4.95 -14.64
CA GLU A 272 26.97 -4.32 -14.87
C GLU A 272 28.02 -4.79 -13.86
N TYR A 273 27.64 -4.98 -12.60
CA TYR A 273 28.54 -5.53 -11.58
C TYR A 273 28.97 -6.96 -11.90
N GLN A 274 28.03 -7.82 -12.32
CA GLN A 274 28.32 -9.19 -12.71
C GLN A 274 29.27 -9.26 -13.91
N GLN A 275 29.04 -8.43 -14.94
CA GLN A 275 29.92 -8.36 -16.11
C GLN A 275 31.35 -7.92 -15.76
N ARG A 276 31.52 -6.93 -14.87
CA ARG A 276 32.85 -6.51 -14.41
C ARG A 276 33.60 -7.64 -13.71
N ARG A 277 32.90 -8.35 -12.82
CA ARG A 277 33.48 -9.47 -12.06
C ARG A 277 33.92 -10.62 -12.97
N GLU A 278 33.13 -10.96 -13.97
CA GLU A 278 33.49 -12.01 -14.95
C GLU A 278 34.70 -11.60 -15.81
N GLY A 279 34.88 -10.31 -16.09
CA GLY A 279 36.04 -9.78 -16.80
C GLY A 279 37.35 -9.89 -16.01
N ASP A 280 37.29 -9.62 -14.70
CA ASP A 280 38.45 -9.72 -13.81
C ASP A 280 38.93 -11.17 -13.65
N ASP A 281 37.99 -12.11 -13.46
CA ASP A 281 38.30 -13.54 -13.33
C ASP A 281 38.98 -14.11 -14.61
N GLN A 282 38.58 -13.64 -15.80
CA GLN A 282 39.22 -14.02 -17.07
C GLN A 282 40.62 -13.40 -17.24
N GLY A 283 40.85 -12.21 -16.69
CA GLY A 283 42.15 -11.55 -16.67
C GLY A 283 43.17 -12.31 -15.81
N GLU A 284 42.77 -12.75 -14.61
CA GLU A 284 43.62 -13.52 -13.70
C GLU A 284 44.01 -14.91 -14.26
N GLN A 285 43.08 -15.58 -14.95
CA GLN A 285 43.37 -16.87 -15.60
C GLN A 285 44.38 -16.72 -16.75
N ARG A 286 44.30 -15.65 -17.55
CA ARG A 286 45.29 -15.38 -18.60
C ARG A 286 46.67 -15.03 -18.04
N ALA A 287 46.73 -14.27 -16.95
CA ALA A 287 48.00 -13.92 -16.30
C ALA A 287 48.70 -15.12 -15.66
N SER A 288 47.94 -16.13 -15.21
CA SER A 288 48.47 -17.36 -14.61
C SER A 288 48.91 -18.42 -15.64
N SER A 289 48.68 -18.17 -16.93
CA SER A 289 48.99 -19.09 -18.04
C SER A 289 50.24 -18.70 -18.84
N VAL A 290 50.94 -17.62 -18.44
CA VAL A 290 52.17 -17.09 -19.06
C VAL A 290 53.34 -17.30 -18.11
#